data_AF-A0A1G3AHQ7-F1
#
_entry.id   AF-A0A1G3AHQ7-F1
#
_cell.length_a   1.000
_cell.length_b   1.000
_cell.length_c   1.000
_cell.angle_alpha   90.00
_cell.angle_beta   90.00
_cell.angle_gamma   90.00
#
_symmetry.space_group_name_H-M   'P 1'
#
loop_
_entity.id
_entity.type
_entity.pdbx_description
1 polymer ?
#
loop_
_entity_poly.entity_id
_entity_poly.type
_entity_poly.pdbx_seq_one_letter_code
_entity_poly.pdbx_strand_id
1 'polypeptide(L)'
;MYPIQIAPALYLMSDPPLRYLNHSCDPNAGIRSDLLLVALRTVKSGDEISFDYSTTMLEEWDTMLCECGAPNCRRVIADFSTLSPEEQRRYVEMGVVMSFISKCYLCRIGDEEMRTHSITRCVAN
;
A
#
# COMPACT_ATOMS: atom_id res chain seq x y z
N MET A 1 -5.53 16.90 0.43
CA MET A 1 -5.35 16.18 1.70
C MET A 1 -6.39 15.09 1.75
N TYR A 2 -5.97 13.84 1.66
CA TYR A 2 -6.90 12.71 1.68
C TYR A 2 -6.97 12.14 3.10
N PRO A 3 -8.17 11.80 3.60
CA PRO A 3 -8.28 11.03 4.83
C PRO A 3 -7.59 9.68 4.65
N ILE A 4 -6.97 9.17 5.71
CA ILE A 4 -6.33 7.85 5.71
C ILE A 4 -7.40 6.80 6.03
N GLN A 5 -7.60 5.83 5.15
CA GLN A 5 -8.50 4.72 5.44
C GLN A 5 -7.86 3.82 6.49
N ILE A 6 -8.58 3.58 7.59
CA ILE A 6 -8.10 2.77 8.73
C ILE A 6 -8.93 1.49 8.93
N ALA A 7 -10.12 1.42 8.33
CA ALA A 7 -10.92 0.22 8.19
C ALA A 7 -11.92 0.39 7.02
N PRO A 8 -12.66 -0.66 6.63
CA PRO A 8 -13.73 -0.52 5.65
C PRO A 8 -14.74 0.56 6.07
N ALA A 9 -15.01 1.51 5.17
CA ALA A 9 -15.85 2.70 5.36
C ALA A 9 -15.45 3.59 6.57
N LEU A 10 -14.22 3.47 7.09
CA LEU A 10 -13.74 4.24 8.24
C LEU A 10 -12.43 4.98 7.91
N TYR A 11 -12.45 6.28 8.18
CA TYR A 11 -11.43 7.22 7.72
C TYR A 11 -10.95 8.10 8.87
N LEU A 12 -9.63 8.28 8.93
CA LEU A 12 -8.95 9.14 9.90
C LEU A 12 -8.52 10.44 9.21
N MET A 13 -8.92 11.57 9.79
CA MET A 13 -8.33 12.87 9.48
C MET A 13 -7.07 13.05 10.32
N SER A 14 -5.91 13.18 9.67
CA SER A 14 -4.66 13.42 10.37
C SER A 14 -4.51 14.88 10.78
N ASP A 15 -3.72 15.13 11.81
CA ASP A 15 -3.29 16.46 12.23
C ASP A 15 -1.80 16.68 11.93
N PRO A 16 -1.31 17.93 11.93
CA PRO A 16 0.11 18.20 11.84
C PRO A 16 0.93 17.42 12.89
N PRO A 17 2.11 16.89 12.52
CA PRO A 17 2.77 17.02 11.22
C PRO A 17 2.33 15.97 10.18
N LEU A 18 1.62 14.91 10.57
CA LEU A 18 1.21 13.80 9.68
C LEU A 18 0.39 14.26 8.48
N ARG A 19 -0.36 15.36 8.64
CA ARG A 19 -1.07 16.02 7.54
C ARG A 19 -0.17 16.33 6.35
N TYR A 20 1.07 16.72 6.59
CA TYR A 20 1.92 17.23 5.51
C TYR A 20 2.68 16.14 4.77
N LEU A 21 2.48 14.86 5.11
CA LEU A 21 3.09 13.76 4.40
C LEU A 21 2.56 13.69 2.98
N ASN A 22 3.48 13.60 2.03
CA ASN A 22 3.17 13.42 0.63
C ASN A 22 3.38 11.97 0.19
N HIS A 23 2.86 11.68 -1.00
CA HIS A 23 3.10 10.43 -1.68
C HIS A 23 4.48 10.39 -2.34
N SER A 24 5.15 9.24 -2.29
CA SER A 24 6.24 8.89 -3.20
C SER A 24 6.12 7.44 -3.64
N CYS A 25 6.47 7.15 -4.91
CA CYS A 25 6.60 5.78 -5.42
C CYS A 25 7.89 5.09 -4.96
N ASP A 26 8.85 5.83 -4.38
CA ASP A 26 10.02 5.31 -3.67
C ASP A 26 10.10 5.96 -2.27
N PRO A 27 9.15 5.63 -1.37
CA PRO A 27 9.00 6.32 -0.10
C PRO A 27 10.16 6.01 0.86
N ASN A 28 10.36 6.89 1.85
CA ASN A 28 11.29 6.66 2.95
C ASN A 28 10.59 6.31 4.27
N ALA A 29 9.26 6.35 4.32
CA ALA A 29 8.45 5.98 5.46
C ALA A 29 7.23 5.13 5.07
N GLY A 30 6.65 4.43 6.04
CA GLY A 30 5.43 3.63 5.88
C GLY A 30 4.68 3.48 7.20
N ILE A 31 3.39 3.15 7.14
CA ILE A 31 2.54 3.03 8.33
C ILE A 31 2.49 1.58 8.78
N ARG A 32 3.05 1.30 9.96
CA ARG A 32 3.02 -0.01 10.62
C ARG A 32 1.97 -0.04 11.73
N SER A 33 1.43 -1.23 11.97
CA SER A 33 0.44 -1.48 13.02
C SER A 33 -0.72 -0.47 12.99
N ASP A 34 -1.13 -0.10 11.78
CA ASP A 34 -2.22 0.83 11.43
C ASP A 34 -2.10 2.27 11.95
N LEU A 35 -1.11 2.58 12.81
CA LEU A 35 -1.05 3.85 13.54
C LEU A 35 0.35 4.48 13.61
N LEU A 36 1.42 3.75 13.27
CA LEU A 36 2.79 4.21 13.48
C LEU A 36 3.50 4.47 12.15
N LEU A 37 3.84 5.73 11.87
CA LEU A 37 4.75 6.04 10.77
C LEU A 37 6.18 5.67 11.16
N VAL A 38 6.82 4.78 10.39
CA VAL A 38 8.20 4.35 10.63
C VAL A 38 9.06 4.61 9.40
N ALA A 39 10.36 4.81 9.61
CA ALA A 39 11.32 4.89 8.52
C ALA A 39 11.56 3.52 7.87
N LEU A 40 11.63 3.49 6.54
CA LEU A 40 11.92 2.29 5.73
C LEU A 40 13.39 2.22 5.31
N ARG A 41 14.09 3.36 5.38
CA ARG A 41 15.51 3.55 5.09
C ARG A 41 16.03 4.71 5.95
N THR A 42 17.35 4.90 5.96
CA THR A 42 17.96 6.07 6.63
C THR A 42 17.39 7.36 6.05
N VAL A 43 16.85 8.22 6.92
CA VAL A 43 16.34 9.56 6.59
C VAL A 43 17.37 10.59 7.03
N LYS A 44 17.84 11.44 6.10
CA LYS A 44 18.82 12.49 6.37
C LYS A 44 18.11 13.82 6.65
N SER A 45 18.83 14.74 7.28
CA SER A 45 18.33 16.11 7.46
C SER A 45 18.03 16.74 6.11
N GLY A 46 16.83 17.29 5.96
CA GLY A 46 16.34 17.90 4.72
C GLY A 46 15.61 16.95 3.78
N ASP A 47 15.62 15.64 4.04
CA ASP A 47 14.78 14.70 3.30
C ASP A 47 13.30 14.95 3.62
N GLU A 48 12.46 15.03 2.59
CA GLU A 48 11.02 14.98 2.76
C GLU A 48 10.58 13.60 3.23
N ILE A 49 9.73 13.53 4.25
CA ILE A 49 9.14 12.27 4.71
C ILE A 49 7.90 11.97 3.85
N SER A 50 7.90 10.83 3.18
CA SER A 50 6.83 10.39 2.29
C SER A 50 6.50 8.92 2.48
N PHE A 51 5.25 8.54 2.17
CA PHE A 51 4.80 7.15 2.17
C PHE A 51 4.00 6.83 0.91
N ASP A 52 3.79 5.55 0.63
CA ASP A 52 2.98 5.12 -0.49
C ASP A 52 1.50 5.08 -0.11
N TYR A 53 0.67 5.93 -0.72
CA TYR A 53 -0.75 6.03 -0.35
C TYR A 53 -1.52 4.77 -0.68
N SER A 54 -1.09 4.00 -1.70
CA SER A 54 -1.70 2.73 -2.06
C SER A 54 -1.72 1.74 -0.90
N THR A 55 -0.82 1.85 0.09
CA THR A 55 -0.82 0.95 1.27
C THR A 55 -1.95 1.24 2.27
N THR A 56 -2.76 2.27 1.99
CA THR A 56 -3.89 2.73 2.80
C THR A 56 -5.20 2.85 2.01
N MET A 57 -5.27 2.32 0.78
CA MET A 57 -6.43 2.49 -0.11
C MET A 57 -6.97 1.13 -0.60
N LEU A 58 -8.28 0.92 -0.44
CA LEU A 58 -8.96 -0.35 -0.82
C LEU A 58 -10.29 -0.19 -1.58
N GLU A 59 -10.97 0.96 -1.47
CA GLU A 59 -12.40 1.05 -1.82
C GLU A 59 -12.70 1.55 -3.25
N GLU A 60 -11.69 1.70 -4.09
CA GLU A 60 -11.77 2.09 -5.51
C GLU A 60 -12.44 3.45 -5.72
N TRP A 61 -12.44 4.31 -4.71
CA TRP A 61 -13.16 5.58 -4.74
C TRP A 61 -12.42 6.68 -5.47
N ASP A 62 -11.09 6.67 -5.45
CA ASP A 62 -10.31 7.80 -5.92
C ASP A 62 -8.94 7.40 -6.48
N THR A 63 -8.40 8.27 -7.33
CA THR A 63 -7.06 8.16 -7.88
C THR A 63 -6.35 9.52 -7.83
N MET A 64 -5.02 9.50 -7.84
CA MET A 64 -4.22 10.72 -7.77
C MET A 64 -3.16 10.73 -8.86
N LEU A 65 -3.03 11.87 -9.56
CA LEU A 65 -1.89 12.12 -10.44
C LEU A 65 -0.62 12.31 -9.62
N CYS A 66 0.43 11.58 -9.96
CA CYS A 66 1.70 11.54 -9.23
C CYS A 66 2.84 12.18 -10.01
N GLU A 67 3.52 13.10 -9.33
CA GLU A 67 4.69 13.82 -9.81
C GLU A 67 5.85 13.73 -8.80
N CYS A 68 5.92 12.67 -7.99
CA CYS A 68 6.87 12.53 -6.88
C CYS A 68 8.36 12.52 -7.27
N GLY A 69 8.69 12.50 -8.57
CA GLY A 69 10.07 12.54 -9.06
C GLY A 69 10.88 11.24 -8.93
N ALA A 70 10.32 10.19 -8.31
CA ALA A 70 10.99 8.90 -8.23
C ALA A 70 11.24 8.28 -9.63
N PRO A 71 12.37 7.59 -9.87
CA PRO A 71 12.65 6.95 -11.17
C PRO A 71 11.57 5.95 -11.62
N ASN A 72 10.91 5.32 -10.64
CA ASN A 72 9.80 4.37 -10.81
C ASN A 72 8.43 5.03 -10.61
N CYS A 73 8.29 6.35 -10.81
CA CYS A 73 7.03 7.06 -10.62
C CYS A 73 5.88 6.43 -11.43
N ARG A 74 4.83 5.98 -10.74
CA ARG A 74 3.66 5.29 -11.31
C ARG A 74 2.69 6.20 -12.06
N ARG A 75 2.85 7.53 -11.95
CA ARG A 75 2.01 8.59 -12.55
C ARG A 75 0.56 8.64 -12.08
N VAL A 76 -0.05 7.51 -11.74
CA VAL A 76 -1.39 7.42 -11.16
C VAL A 76 -1.33 6.53 -9.94
N ILE A 77 -1.76 7.05 -8.80
CA ILE A 77 -1.86 6.33 -7.53
C ILE A 77 -3.31 5.95 -7.33
N ALA A 78 -3.51 4.67 -7.06
CA ALA A 78 -4.80 4.05 -6.80
C ALA A 78 -4.61 3.01 -5.70
N ASP A 79 -5.58 2.12 -5.55
CA ASP A 79 -5.64 1.13 -4.49
C ASP A 79 -4.47 0.16 -4.45
N PHE A 80 -4.30 -0.48 -3.29
CA PHE A 80 -3.28 -1.52 -3.09
C PHE A 80 -3.34 -2.63 -4.14
N SER A 81 -4.55 -2.97 -4.60
CA SER A 81 -4.79 -4.01 -5.61
C SER A 81 -4.19 -3.69 -6.98
N THR A 82 -3.96 -2.41 -7.29
CA THR A 82 -3.43 -1.97 -8.59
C THR A 82 -1.90 -1.96 -8.65
N LEU A 83 -1.22 -2.14 -7.51
CA LEU A 83 0.23 -2.29 -7.46
C LEU A 83 0.67 -3.56 -8.19
N SER A 84 1.92 -3.60 -8.66
CA SER A 84 2.46 -4.84 -9.21
C SER A 84 2.48 -5.95 -8.14
N PRO A 85 2.38 -7.24 -8.51
CA PRO A 85 2.44 -8.33 -7.53
C PRO A 85 3.72 -8.33 -6.68
N GLU A 86 4.83 -7.84 -7.24
CA GLU A 86 6.10 -7.67 -6.52
C GLU A 86 6.02 -6.57 -5.46
N GLU A 87 5.48 -5.39 -5.80
CA GLU A 87 5.29 -4.30 -4.85
C GLU A 87 4.30 -4.68 -3.74
N GLN A 88 3.22 -5.39 -4.08
CA GLN A 88 2.26 -5.87 -3.08
C GLN A 88 2.95 -6.80 -2.06
N ARG A 89 3.70 -7.80 -2.54
CA ARG A 89 4.47 -8.69 -1.65
C ARG A 89 5.46 -7.90 -0.80
N ARG A 90 6.24 -7.02 -1.43
CA ARG A 90 7.24 -6.20 -0.74
C ARG A 90 6.64 -5.39 0.41
N TYR A 91 5.54 -4.67 0.17
CA TYR A 91 4.93 -3.85 1.23
C TYR A 91 4.30 -4.69 2.34
N VAL A 92 3.70 -5.84 2.01
CA VAL A 92 3.16 -6.79 2.99
C VAL A 92 4.29 -7.37 3.86
N GLU A 93 5.39 -7.81 3.25
CA GLU A 93 6.58 -8.32 3.97
C GLU A 93 7.22 -7.24 4.85
N MET A 94 7.23 -5.99 4.40
CA MET A 94 7.69 -4.84 5.19
C MET A 94 6.75 -4.48 6.34
N GLY A 95 5.53 -5.03 6.36
CA GLY A 95 4.51 -4.82 7.40
C GLY A 95 3.91 -3.42 7.42
N VAL A 96 3.89 -2.72 6.28
CA VAL A 96 3.51 -1.29 6.16
C VAL A 96 2.21 -1.06 5.41
N VAL A 97 1.41 -2.11 5.29
CA VAL A 97 0.08 -2.11 4.69
C VAL A 97 -0.94 -2.19 5.81
N MET A 98 -2.04 -1.42 5.69
CA MET A 98 -3.12 -1.46 6.66
C MET A 98 -3.63 -2.89 6.85
N SER A 99 -3.86 -3.29 8.09
CA SER A 99 -4.16 -4.68 8.44
C SER A 99 -5.41 -5.21 7.73
N PHE A 100 -6.42 -4.38 7.50
CA PHE A 100 -7.62 -4.76 6.75
C PHE A 100 -7.33 -5.01 5.26
N ILE A 101 -6.42 -4.24 4.66
CA ILE A 101 -5.96 -4.43 3.27
C ILE A 101 -5.12 -5.71 3.17
N SER A 102 -4.20 -5.93 4.11
CA SER A 102 -3.40 -7.16 4.14
C SER A 102 -4.28 -8.41 4.27
N LYS A 103 -5.35 -8.36 5.07
CA LYS A 103 -6.33 -9.46 5.15
C LYS A 103 -6.98 -9.75 3.80
N CYS A 104 -7.43 -8.72 3.09
CA CYS A 104 -8.00 -8.86 1.73
C CYS A 104 -6.98 -9.43 0.74
N TYR A 105 -5.74 -8.94 0.77
CA TYR A 105 -4.64 -9.45 -0.04
C TYR A 105 -4.40 -10.94 0.19
N LEU A 106 -4.26 -11.37 1.45
CA LEU A 106 -4.01 -12.77 1.82
C LEU A 106 -5.17 -13.68 1.41
N CYS A 107 -6.42 -13.22 1.54
CA CYS A 107 -7.59 -13.97 1.07
C CYS A 107 -7.53 -14.20 -0.44
N ARG A 108 -7.22 -13.15 -1.22
CA ARG A 108 -7.12 -13.25 -2.68
C ARG A 108 -6.02 -14.20 -3.13
N ILE A 109 -4.84 -14.12 -2.51
CA ILE A 109 -3.72 -15.04 -2.82
C ILE A 109 -4.08 -16.48 -2.47
N GLY A 110 -4.71 -16.73 -1.31
CA GLY A 110 -5.17 -18.07 -0.94
C GLY A 110 -6.17 -18.66 -1.94
N ASP A 111 -7.09 -17.84 -2.46
CA ASP A 111 -8.04 -18.26 -3.50
C ASP A 111 -7.35 -18.56 -4.85
N GLU A 112 -6.35 -17.77 -5.24
CA GLU A 112 -5.55 -17.99 -6.46
C GLU A 112 -4.72 -19.27 -6.38
N GLU A 113 -4.09 -19.53 -5.23
CA GLU A 113 -3.35 -20.78 -5.00
C GLU A 113 -4.30 -21.98 -5.05
N MET A 114 -5.48 -21.90 -4.42
CA MET A 114 -6.48 -22.96 -4.47
C MET A 114 -6.95 -23.25 -5.92
N ARG A 115 -7.20 -22.20 -6.71
CA ARG A 115 -7.58 -22.34 -8.13
C ARG A 115 -6.48 -22.99 -8.96
N THR A 116 -5.22 -22.59 -8.74
CA THR A 116 -4.07 -23.15 -9.46
C THR A 116 -3.88 -24.64 -9.13
N HIS A 117 -3.96 -25.02 -7.85
CA HIS A 117 -3.87 -26.42 -7.42
C HIS A 117 -5.05 -27.28 -7.92
N SER A 118 -6.26 -26.69 -8.00
CA SER A 118 -7.43 -27.37 -8.58
C SER A 118 -7.27 -27.62 -10.08
N ILE A 119 -6.64 -26.72 -10.83
CA ILE A 119 -6.38 -26.90 -12.25
C ILE A 119 -5.29 -27.96 -12.46
N THR A 120 -4.19 -27.93 -11.70
CA THR A 120 -3.11 -28.93 -11.82
C THR A 120 -3.59 -30.36 -11.54
N ARG A 121 -4.57 -30.55 -10.65
CA ARG A 121 -5.19 -31.87 -10.42
C ARG A 121 -6.09 -32.36 -11.55
N CYS A 122 -6.75 -31.46 -12.29
CA CYS A 122 -7.63 -31.84 -13.40
C CYS A 122 -6.88 -32.20 -14.70
N VAL A 123 -5.67 -31.67 -14.90
CA VAL A 123 -4.86 -31.95 -16.11
C VAL A 123 -3.97 -33.20 -15.93
N ALA A 124 -3.96 -33.81 -14.74
CA ALA A 124 -3.15 -34.97 -14.40
C ALA A 124 -3.89 -36.32 -14.50
N ASN A 125 -5.08 -36.38 -15.11
CA ASN A 125 -5.85 -37.60 -15.36
C ASN A 125 -6.15 -37.80 -16.84
#